data_AF-A0A9X8YNY0-F1
#
_entry.id   AF-A0A9X8YNY0-F1
#
_cell.length_a   1.000
_cell.length_b   1.000
_cell.length_c   1.000
_cell.angle_alpha   90.00
_cell.angle_beta   90.00
_cell.angle_gamma   90.00
#
_symmetry.space_group_name_H-M   'P 1'
#
loop_
_entity.id
_entity.type
_entity.pdbx_description
1 polymer ?
#
loop_
_entity_poly.entity_id
_entity_poly.type
_entity_poly.pdbx_seq_one_letter_code
_entity_poly.pdbx_strand_id
1 'polypeptide(L)'
;MKLFIYDHCPFCVKARMIFGLKRLPIRLVTLLNDDETTPLNLIGQKMVPILVKDDGEAMPESLDIVRYIDNLDGKPVLTGRT
;
A
#
# COMPACT_ATOMS: atom_id res chain seq x y z
N MET A 1 9.86 -2.23 -3.21
CA MET A 1 8.42 -2.40 -3.00
C MET A 1 7.61 -1.88 -4.19
N LYS A 2 6.40 -2.40 -4.42
CA LYS A 2 5.40 -1.89 -5.39
C LYS A 2 4.06 -1.67 -4.70
N LEU A 3 3.36 -0.59 -5.01
CA LEU A 3 2.02 -0.32 -4.48
C LEU A 3 1.01 -0.25 -5.62
N PHE A 4 0.10 -1.22 -5.66
CA PHE A 4 -0.99 -1.30 -6.63
C PHE A 4 -2.18 -0.49 -6.13
N ILE A 5 -2.69 0.41 -6.98
CA ILE A 5 -3.70 1.40 -6.60
C ILE A 5 -4.75 1.64 -7.69
N TYR A 6 -5.88 2.19 -7.29
CA TYR A 6 -6.70 3.04 -8.16
C TYR A 6 -6.48 4.49 -7.76
N ASP A 7 -6.31 5.39 -8.73
CA ASP A 7 -5.96 6.78 -8.42
C ASP A 7 -7.08 7.54 -7.69
N HIS A 8 -8.34 7.18 -7.95
CA HIS A 8 -9.51 7.75 -7.27
C HIS A 8 -9.79 7.15 -5.87
N CYS A 9 -9.06 6.10 -5.47
CA CYS A 9 -9.38 5.36 -4.24
C CYS A 9 -8.83 6.06 -2.99
N PRO A 10 -9.67 6.47 -2.03
CA PRO A 10 -9.22 7.16 -0.82
C PRO A 10 -8.34 6.27 0.09
N PHE A 11 -8.55 4.96 0.08
CA PHE A 11 -7.69 4.01 0.82
C PHE A 11 -6.29 3.92 0.20
N CYS A 12 -6.20 4.03 -1.12
CA CYS A 12 -4.91 4.10 -1.82
C CYS A 12 -4.16 5.40 -1.48
N VAL A 13 -4.88 6.53 -1.33
CA VAL A 13 -4.28 7.79 -0.86
C VAL A 13 -3.65 7.59 0.52
N LYS A 14 -4.37 6.99 1.48
CA LYS A 14 -3.82 6.69 2.82
C LYS A 14 -2.52 5.86 2.75
N ALA A 15 -2.52 4.78 1.96
CA ALA A 15 -1.33 3.94 1.80
C ALA A 15 -0.16 4.67 1.12
N ARG A 16 -0.42 5.62 0.20
CA ARG A 16 0.62 6.44 -0.43
C ARG A 16 1.25 7.45 0.53
N MET A 17 0.46 8.02 1.44
CA MET A 17 0.91 9.10 2.32
C MET A 17 2.12 8.72 3.16
N ILE A 18 2.15 7.50 3.72
CA ILE A 18 3.22 7.09 4.63
C ILE A 18 4.60 7.05 3.94
N PHE A 19 4.66 6.65 2.67
CA PHE A 19 5.91 6.66 1.89
C PHE A 19 6.44 8.09 1.71
N GLY A 20 5.55 9.06 1.46
CA GLY A 20 5.92 10.47 1.39
C GLY A 20 6.44 11.01 2.72
N LEU A 21 5.74 10.71 3.83
CA LEU A 21 6.13 11.12 5.19
C LEU A 21 7.50 10.54 5.60
N LYS A 22 7.76 9.28 5.25
CA LYS A 22 9.03 8.59 5.55
C LYS A 22 10.13 8.85 4.50
N ARG A 23 9.82 9.59 3.42
CA ARG A 23 10.70 9.80 2.25
C ARG A 23 11.22 8.49 1.66
N LEU A 24 10.37 7.46 1.65
CA LEU A 24 10.70 6.14 1.11
C LEU A 24 10.30 6.06 -0.37
N PRO A 25 11.18 5.58 -1.26
CA PRO A 25 10.82 5.37 -2.64
C PRO A 25 9.80 4.22 -2.74
N ILE A 26 8.80 4.39 -3.60
CA ILE A 26 7.81 3.36 -3.89
C ILE A 26 7.45 3.41 -5.37
N ARG A 27 7.35 2.24 -6.00
CA ARG A 27 6.83 2.14 -7.37
C ARG A 27 5.31 2.06 -7.31
N LEU A 28 4.63 3.12 -7.74
CA LEU A 28 3.18 3.10 -7.90
C LEU A 28 2.79 2.37 -9.19
N VAL A 29 1.79 1.50 -9.09
CA VAL A 29 1.20 0.79 -10.23
C VAL A 29 -0.30 1.09 -10.21
N THR A 30 -0.73 2.00 -11.08
CA THR A 30 -2.15 2.31 -11.24
C THR A 30 -2.81 1.21 -12.07
N LEU A 31 -3.75 0.51 -11.46
CA LEU A 31 -4.56 -0.51 -12.13
C LEU A 31 -5.74 0.14 -12.85
N LEU A 32 -6.14 -0.48 -13.96
CA LEU A 32 -7.43 -0.19 -14.57
C LEU A 32 -8.54 -0.75 -13.65
N ASN A 33 -9.69 -0.08 -13.61
CA ASN A 33 -10.75 -0.45 -12.66
C ASN A 33 -11.42 -1.81 -12.99
N ASP A 34 -11.37 -2.20 -14.26
CA ASP A 34 -11.83 -3.49 -14.78
C ASP A 34 -10.76 -4.59 -14.71
N ASP A 35 -9.52 -4.28 -14.31
CA ASP A 35 -8.49 -5.29 -14.04
C ASP A 35 -8.77 -6.00 -12.70
N GLU A 36 -9.52 -7.08 -12.78
CA GLU A 36 -9.76 -7.97 -11.64
C GLU A 36 -8.65 -9.02 -11.51
N THR A 37 -8.01 -9.38 -12.62
CA THR A 37 -7.04 -10.47 -12.69
C THR A 37 -5.81 -10.18 -11.83
N THR A 38 -5.26 -8.97 -11.91
CA THR A 38 -4.08 -8.60 -11.13
C THR A 38 -4.31 -8.70 -9.61
N PRO A 39 -5.33 -8.06 -9.01
CA PRO A 39 -5.57 -8.17 -7.57
C PRO A 39 -5.98 -9.58 -7.14
N LEU A 40 -6.75 -10.32 -7.96
CA LEU A 40 -7.07 -11.73 -7.69
C LEU A 40 -5.82 -12.60 -7.60
N ASN A 41 -4.85 -12.42 -8.50
CA ASN A 41 -3.60 -13.18 -8.46
C ASN A 41 -2.71 -12.83 -7.26
N LEU A 42 -2.76 -11.59 -6.78
CA LEU A 42 -1.93 -11.12 -5.67
C LEU A 42 -2.49 -11.50 -4.31
N ILE A 43 -3.80 -11.37 -4.10
CA ILE A 43 -4.44 -11.49 -2.77
C ILE A 43 -5.74 -12.31 -2.78
N GLY A 44 -6.13 -12.91 -3.90
CA GLY A 44 -7.34 -13.74 -4.01
C GLY A 44 -8.66 -12.97 -4.10
N GLN A 45 -8.63 -11.64 -4.10
CA GLN A 45 -9.83 -10.80 -4.19
C GLN A 45 -9.57 -9.48 -4.94
N LYS A 46 -10.60 -8.94 -5.61
CA LYS A 46 -10.53 -7.64 -6.31
C LYS A 46 -10.54 -6.48 -5.31
N MET A 47 -9.37 -6.11 -4.81
CA MET A 47 -9.23 -5.04 -3.81
C MET A 47 -7.91 -4.29 -3.96
N VAL A 48 -7.91 -3.00 -3.61
CA VAL A 48 -6.72 -2.13 -3.52
C VAL A 48 -6.86 -1.21 -2.30
N PRO A 49 -5.76 -0.71 -1.70
CA PRO A 49 -4.35 -0.87 -2.10
C PRO A 49 -3.77 -2.25 -1.82
N ILE A 50 -2.75 -2.65 -2.59
CA ILE A 50 -1.94 -3.83 -2.34
C ILE A 50 -0.46 -3.43 -2.36
N LEU A 51 0.25 -3.67 -1.27
CA LEU A 51 1.70 -3.54 -1.20
C LEU A 51 2.35 -4.89 -1.53
N VAL A 52 3.22 -4.93 -2.53
CA VAL A 52 4.15 -6.04 -2.73
C VAL A 52 5.50 -5.64 -2.17
N LYS A 53 5.92 -6.36 -1.12
CA LYS A 53 7.19 -6.19 -0.42
C LYS A 53 8.37 -6.63 -1.31
N ASP A 54 9.59 -6.40 -0.84
CA ASP A 54 10.80 -6.77 -1.58
C ASP A 54 11.03 -8.29 -1.65
N ASP A 55 10.47 -9.05 -0.69
CA ASP A 55 10.46 -10.52 -0.67
C ASP A 55 9.36 -11.14 -1.55
N GLY A 56 8.52 -10.32 -2.17
CA GLY A 56 7.40 -10.75 -3.02
C GLY A 56 6.09 -11.00 -2.27
N GLU A 57 6.06 -10.89 -0.94
CA GLU A 57 4.81 -11.02 -0.18
C GLU A 57 3.85 -9.86 -0.51
N ALA A 58 2.58 -10.20 -0.77
CA ALA A 58 1.51 -9.25 -1.01
C ALA A 58 0.73 -8.97 0.28
N MET A 59 0.57 -7.68 0.60
CA MET A 59 -0.12 -7.19 1.79
C MET A 59 -1.29 -6.29 1.36
N PRO A 60 -2.54 -6.71 1.59
CA PRO A 60 -3.72 -5.85 1.45
C PRO A 60 -3.87 -4.88 2.63
N GLU A 61 -4.98 -4.16 2.67
CA GLU A 61 -5.42 -3.27 3.76
C GLU A 61 -4.58 -2.00 3.99
N SER A 62 -5.20 -0.85 3.71
CA SER A 62 -4.50 0.44 3.73
C SER A 62 -3.87 0.78 5.08
N LEU A 63 -4.51 0.46 6.20
CA LEU A 63 -3.99 0.76 7.54
C LEU A 63 -2.88 -0.20 7.96
N ASP A 64 -2.93 -1.45 7.52
CA ASP A 64 -1.87 -2.42 7.79
C ASP A 64 -0.62 -2.09 6.99
N ILE A 65 -0.78 -1.67 5.72
CA ILE A 65 0.30 -1.10 4.92
C ILE A 65 0.91 0.13 5.61
N VAL A 66 0.09 1.05 6.11
CA VAL A 66 0.58 2.25 6.83
C VAL A 66 1.36 1.85 8.07
N ARG A 67 0.84 0.96 8.90
CA ARG A 67 1.51 0.48 10.12
C ARG A 67 2.80 -0.23 9.80
N TYR A 68 2.82 -1.09 8.78
CA TYR A 68 4.01 -1.82 8.35
C TYR A 68 5.12 -0.86 7.93
N ILE A 69 4.82 0.09 7.04
CA ILE A 69 5.82 1.06 6.54
C ILE A 69 6.26 2.02 7.64
N ASP A 70 5.37 2.47 8.52
CA ASP A 70 5.73 3.39 9.60
C ASP A 70 6.72 2.77 10.59
N ASN A 71 6.60 1.45 10.82
CA ASN A 71 7.45 0.69 11.74
C ASN A 71 8.68 0.06 11.08
N LEU A 72 8.84 0.15 9.76
CA LEU A 72 9.89 -0.55 9.00
C LEU A 72 11.32 -0.22 9.46
N ASP A 73 11.55 1.03 9.87
CA ASP A 73 12.84 1.54 10.36
C ASP A 73 12.91 1.62 11.90
N GLY A 74 11.88 1.16 12.60
CA GLY A 74 11.75 1.27 14.07
C GLY A 74 11.56 2.70 14.58
N LYS A 75 11.23 3.68 13.72
CA LYS A 75 11.10 5.10 14.08
C LYS A 75 9.75 5.67 13.62
N PRO A 76 8.62 5.22 14.19
CA PRO A 76 7.29 5.64 13.73
C PRO A 76 7.11 7.16 13.79
N VAL A 77 6.49 7.74 12.77
CA VAL A 77 6.17 9.18 12.70
C VAL A 77 4.71 9.46 13.03
N LEU A 78 3.84 8.46 13.00
CA LEU A 78 2.43 8.59 13.33
C LEU A 78 2.20 8.34 14.83
N THR A 79 2.60 9.29 15.67
CA THR A 79 2.53 9.18 17.15
C THR A 79 1.37 9.94 17.79
N GLY A 80 0.40 10.41 16.98
CA GLY A 80 -0.79 11.08 17.47
C GLY A 80 -1.69 10.13 18.28
N ARG A 81 -2.41 10.67 19.28
CA ARG A 81 -3.42 9.89 20.01
C ARG A 81 -4.60 9.59 19.09
N THR A 82 -5.05 8.33 19.09
CA THR A 82 -6.28 7.87 18.43
C THR A 82 -7.49 8.06 19.31
#